data_AF-A0A0U1HQX0-F1
#
_entry.id   AF-A0A0U1HQX0-F1
#
_cell.length_a   1.000
_cell.length_b   1.000
_cell.length_c   1.000
_cell.angle_alpha   90.00
_cell.angle_beta   90.00
_cell.angle_gamma   90.00
#
_symmetry.space_group_name_H-M   'P 1'
#
loop_
_entity.id
_entity.type
_entity.pdbx_description
1 polymer ?
#
loop_
_entity_poly.entity_id
_entity_poly.type
_entity_poly.pdbx_seq_one_letter_code
_entity_poly.pdbx_strand_id
1 'polypeptide(L)' 'METTIENAIRSVARGALIELVAVKEKYPISEHDKHFTEILDRHAKKITALPPKTFPAKLWLSYYVRQIDKEIRGQL' A
#
# COMPACT_ATOMS: atom_id res chain seq x y z
N MET A 1 -16.48 -3.83 -4.14
CA MET A 1 -15.35 -3.98 -5.09
C MET A 1 -15.35 -5.44 -5.53
N GLU A 2 -15.05 -5.74 -6.80
CA GLU A 2 -14.96 -7.14 -7.23
C GLU A 2 -13.76 -7.81 -6.54
N THR A 3 -13.95 -9.03 -6.04
CA THR A 3 -12.94 -9.80 -5.30
C THR A 3 -11.62 -9.91 -6.05
N THR A 4 -11.66 -10.05 -7.38
CA THR A 4 -10.47 -10.11 -8.25
C THR A 4 -9.63 -8.83 -8.17
N ILE A 5 -10.29 -7.67 -8.25
CA ILE A 5 -9.63 -6.37 -8.19
C ILE A 5 -9.09 -6.14 -6.77
N GLU A 6 -9.86 -6.50 -5.75
CA GLU A 6 -9.41 -6.39 -4.35
C GLU A 6 -8.14 -7.22 -4.12
N ASN A 7 -8.14 -8.49 -4.54
CA ASN A 7 -6.97 -9.36 -4.42
C ASN A 7 -5.76 -8.80 -5.18
N ALA A 8 -5.98 -8.21 -6.36
CA ALA A 8 -4.91 -7.56 -7.12
C ALA A 8 -4.30 -6.38 -6.34
N ILE A 9 -5.13 -5.49 -5.76
CA ILE A 9 -4.62 -4.37 -4.96
C ILE A 9 -3.93 -4.88 -3.69
N ARG A 10 -4.50 -5.88 -3.01
CA ARG A 10 -3.89 -6.49 -1.81
C ARG A 10 -2.53 -7.11 -2.10
N SER A 11 -2.35 -7.71 -3.28
CA SER A 11 -1.06 -8.24 -3.72
C SER A 11 -0.01 -7.11 -3.85
N VAL A 12 -0.37 -6.01 -4.52
CA VAL A 12 0.50 -4.83 -4.64
C VAL A 12 0.78 -4.21 -3.26
N ALA A 13 -0.22 -4.14 -2.40
CA ALA A 13 -0.10 -3.61 -1.04
C ALA A 13 0.87 -4.42 -0.16
N ARG A 14 0.89 -5.76 -0.28
CA ARG A 14 1.90 -6.60 0.41
C ARG A 14 3.32 -6.24 -0.02
N GLY A 15 3.54 -6.06 -1.32
CA GLY A 15 4.84 -5.63 -1.85
C GLY A 15 5.25 -4.26 -1.31
N ALA A 16 4.32 -3.30 -1.30
CA ALA A 16 4.58 -1.97 -0.72
C ALA A 16 4.89 -2.05 0.79
N LEU A 17 4.15 -2.86 1.55
CA LEU A 17 4.34 -3.00 2.99
C LEU A 17 5.74 -3.52 3.35
N ILE A 18 6.28 -4.48 2.60
CA ILE A 18 7.64 -5.00 2.80
C ILE A 18 8.67 -3.86 2.68
N GLU A 19 8.58 -3.04 1.63
CA GLU A 19 9.48 -1.90 1.44
C GLU A 19 9.29 -0.84 2.55
N LEU A 20 8.05 -0.57 2.96
CA LEU A 20 7.76 0.38 4.04
C LEU A 20 8.34 -0.08 5.38
N VAL A 21 8.29 -1.38 5.70
CA VAL A 21 8.91 -1.94 6.92
C VAL A 21 10.43 -1.80 6.85
N ALA A 22 11.06 -2.11 5.71
CA ALA A 22 12.49 -1.93 5.54
C ALA A 22 12.93 -0.46 5.71
N VAL A 23 12.11 0.50 5.27
CA VAL A 23 12.36 1.93 5.52
C VAL A 23 12.28 2.27 7.01
N LYS A 24 11.30 1.72 7.72
CA LYS A 24 11.16 1.94 9.17
C LYS A 24 12.36 1.45 9.97
N GLU A 25 12.97 0.35 9.53
CA GLU A 25 14.16 -0.21 10.16
C GLU A 25 15.44 0.57 9.83
N LYS A 26 15.52 1.14 8.62
CA LYS A 26 16.75 1.78 8.11
C LYS A 26 16.85 3.29 8.39
N TYR A 27 15.73 4.00 8.42
CA TYR A 27 15.71 5.46 8.47
C TYR A 27 15.01 6.00 9.71
N PRO A 28 15.32 7.22 10.17
CA PRO A 28 14.59 7.88 11.25
C PRO A 28 13.19 8.31 10.80
N ILE A 29 12.28 8.47 11.76
CA ILE A 29 10.87 8.84 11.52
C ILE A 29 10.72 10.12 10.67
N SER A 30 11.63 11.08 10.83
CA SER A 30 11.66 12.33 10.06
C SER A 30 11.81 12.12 8.55
N GLU A 31 12.41 11.00 8.12
CA GLU A 31 12.65 10.69 6.71
C GLU A 31 11.63 9.69 6.14
N HIS A 32 10.79 9.08 6.99
CA HIS A 32 9.83 8.07 6.57
C HIS A 32 8.85 8.61 5.53
N ASP A 33 8.33 9.81 5.72
CA ASP A 33 7.28 10.36 4.86
C ASP A 33 7.70 10.45 3.37
N LYS A 34 8.93 10.92 3.13
CA LYS A 34 9.50 11.00 1.78
C LYS A 34 9.61 9.61 1.14
N HIS A 35 10.23 8.67 1.85
CA HIS A 35 10.42 7.31 1.33
C HIS A 35 9.10 6.56 1.15
N PHE A 36 8.17 6.72 2.07
CA PHE A 36 6.84 6.12 1.99
C PHE A 36 6.08 6.64 0.79
N THR A 37 6.12 7.95 0.55
CA THR A 37 5.49 8.60 -0.61
C THR A 37 6.05 8.03 -1.92
N GLU A 38 7.38 7.93 -2.05
CA GLU A 38 8.04 7.37 -3.23
C GLU A 38 7.68 5.90 -3.47
N ILE A 39 7.61 5.08 -2.41
CA ILE A 39 7.21 3.66 -2.50
C ILE A 39 5.76 3.55 -2.95
N LEU A 40 4.85 4.30 -2.30
CA LEU A 40 3.43 4.26 -2.63
C LEU A 40 3.16 4.74 -4.06
N ASP A 41 3.85 5.77 -4.53
CA ASP A 41 3.70 6.26 -5.91
C ASP A 41 4.19 5.24 -6.94
N ARG A 42 5.29 4.53 -6.65
CA ARG A 42 5.82 3.48 -7.53
C ARG A 42 4.88 2.29 -7.64
N HIS A 43 4.32 1.84 -6.51
CA HIS A 43 3.40 0.70 -6.48
C HIS A 43 2.01 1.05 -7.00
N ALA A 44 1.53 2.27 -6.78
CA ALA A 44 0.23 2.71 -7.30
C ALA A 44 0.15 2.64 -8.84
N LYS A 45 1.27 2.87 -9.54
CA LYS A 45 1.35 2.73 -11.02
C LYS A 45 1.11 1.30 -11.51
N LYS A 46 1.32 0.29 -10.66
CA LYS A 46 1.05 -1.12 -10.99
C LYS A 46 -0.45 -1.45 -10.94
N ILE A 47 -1.26 -0.57 -10.35
CA ILE A 47 -2.72 -0.72 -10.28
C ILE A 47 -3.30 -0.09 -11.55
N THR A 48 -3.47 -0.91 -12.58
CA THR A 48 -3.91 -0.48 -13.91
C THR A 48 -5.42 -0.59 -14.13
N ALA A 49 -6.09 -1.49 -13.40
CA ALA A 49 -7.51 -1.74 -13.51
C ALA A 49 -8.22 -1.33 -12.22
N LEU A 50 -8.75 -0.11 -12.21
CA LEU A 50 -9.71 0.34 -11.20
C LEU A 50 -11.08 0.53 -11.84
N PRO A 51 -12.18 0.25 -11.13
CA PRO A 51 -13.50 0.59 -11.62
C PRO A 51 -13.60 2.09 -11.90
N PRO A 52 -14.38 2.52 -12.90
CA PRO A 52 -14.59 3.94 -13.16
C PRO A 52 -15.24 4.63 -11.95
N LYS A 53 -14.92 5.91 -11.73
CA LYS A 53 -15.43 6.75 -10.62
C LYS A 53 -15.04 6.27 -9.21
N THR A 54 -13.96 5.51 -9.05
CA THR A 54 -13.43 5.16 -7.71
C THR A 54 -12.33 6.10 -7.24
N PHE A 55 -11.94 5.96 -5.97
CA PHE A 55 -10.77 6.63 -5.43
C PHE A 55 -9.49 6.33 -6.24
N PRO A 56 -8.51 7.25 -6.25
CA PRO A 56 -7.20 7.04 -6.87
C PRO A 56 -6.50 5.77 -6.35
N ALA A 57 -5.72 5.14 -7.24
CA ALA A 57 -4.91 3.96 -6.92
C ALA A 57 -4.05 4.11 -5.66
N LYS A 58 -3.45 5.29 -5.46
CA LYS A 58 -2.63 5.60 -4.29
C LYS A 58 -3.44 5.53 -2.98
N LEU A 59 -4.68 6.02 -2.98
CA LEU A 59 -5.54 5.97 -1.79
C LEU A 59 -5.93 4.53 -1.47
N TRP A 60 -6.37 3.76 -2.47
CA TRP A 60 -6.65 2.33 -2.30
C TRP A 60 -5.44 1.56 -1.77
N LEU A 61 -4.27 1.82 -2.35
CA LEU A 61 -3.02 1.20 -1.91
C LEU A 61 -2.73 1.53 -0.44
N SER A 62 -2.80 2.81 -0.06
CA SER A 62 -2.55 3.24 1.32
C SER A 62 -3.51 2.59 2.33
N TYR A 63 -4.78 2.46 1.95
CA TYR A 63 -5.80 1.79 2.75
C TYR A 63 -5.47 0.33 2.97
N TYR A 64 -5.21 -0.43 1.90
CA TYR A 64 -4.93 -1.86 1.99
C TYR A 64 -3.59 -2.17 2.66
N VAL A 65 -2.56 -1.32 2.47
CA VAL A 65 -1.29 -1.44 3.21
C VAL A 65 -1.57 -1.37 4.72
N ARG A 66 -2.36 -0.39 5.17
CA ARG A 66 -2.69 -0.23 6.59
C ARG A 66 -3.58 -1.35 7.11
N GLN A 67 -4.52 -1.84 6.30
CA GLN A 67 -5.37 -2.97 6.66
C GLN A 67 -4.53 -4.24 6.85
N ILE A 68 -3.65 -4.55 5.90
CA ILE A 68 -2.79 -5.74 5.95
C ILE A 68 -1.77 -5.64 7.10
N ASP A 69 -1.20 -4.46 7.36
CA ASP A 69 -0.31 -4.26 8.52
C ASP A 69 -1.04 -4.56 9.85
N LYS A 70 -2.30 -4.15 10.00
CA LYS A 70 -3.13 -4.49 11.16
C LYS A 70 -3.44 -5.99 11.26
N GLU A 71 -3.79 -6.61 10.14
CA GLU A 71 -4.06 -8.05 10.05
C GLU A 71 -2.82 -8.86 10.48
N ILE A 72 -1.64 -8.49 9.99
CA ILE A 72 -0.36 -9.14 10.34
C ILE A 72 -0.02 -8.95 11.82
N ARG A 73 -0.31 -7.78 12.38
CA ARG A 73 -0.10 -7.48 13.80
C ARG A 73 -1.16 -8.10 14.72
N GLY A 74 -2.18 -8.76 14.18
CA GLY A 74 -3.27 -9.35 14.96
C GLY A 74 -4.20 -8.33 15.62
N GLN A 75 -4.29 -7.11 15.08
CA GLN A 75 -5.08 -5.99 15.64
C GLN A 75 -6.43 -5.81 14.92
N LEU A 76 -7.08 -6.91 14.53
CA LEU A 76 -8.37 -6.91 13.81
C LEU A 76 -9.55 -6.64 14.75
#